data_AF-A0A1B6KET4-F1
#
_entry.id   AF-A0A1B6KET4-F1
#
_cell.length_a   1.000
_cell.length_b   1.000
_cell.length_c   1.000
_cell.angle_alpha   90.00
_cell.angle_beta   90.00
_cell.angle_gamma   90.00
#
_symmetry.space_group_name_H-M   'P 1'
#
loop_
_entity.id
_entity.type
_entity.pdbx_description
1 polymer ?
#
loop_
_entity_poly.entity_id
_entity_poly.type
_entity_poly.pdbx_seq_one_letter_code
_entity_poly.pdbx_strand_id
1 'polypeptide(L)'
;MESEVASEVPSGSGAISSVASSRFGHEEGDQAEFIEDDVSQGDVLSPEDIDLLVEKIKNFTTLYDLRMEDFDNEVVEIIKKFITSPNENILTIFYDEDMLVASLGFPEVDFDDIMYFLKEESESGSIKPLTPENFATSIMFGTMDSPVEGSILRIFETLYVPIFLNTTTWPDSVKGDYCSNLNLFLSHMTDLRYKIAGLTAIYVPRAAVNIPFNVAIRDKRFIKRIEDIVIDWTCQIQVALNDQDQSRPYNMFTPIDEFEFWKYRYENLCGIKAQLENDDLIRITHILKANQSAHIDRFEEVISHIEQALLEAKSNVEYLQILDDPCKEFELAGDSTS
;
A
#
# COMPACT_ATOMS: atom_id res chain seq x y z
N MET A 1 -0.08 37.01 44.21
CA MET A 1 0.89 36.95 45.32
C MET A 1 1.80 35.78 45.00
N GLU A 2 2.80 35.94 44.12
CA GLU A 2 4.12 36.57 44.38
C GLU A 2 4.79 35.93 45.61
N SER A 3 6.02 35.39 45.56
CA SER A 3 7.21 36.01 44.95
C SER A 3 8.28 35.03 44.41
N GLU A 4 9.09 35.55 43.48
CA GLU A 4 10.46 35.14 43.12
C GLU A 4 11.45 35.30 44.29
N VAL A 5 12.67 34.74 44.16
CA VAL A 5 13.96 35.49 44.14
C VAL A 5 15.10 34.54 43.71
N ALA A 6 16.04 35.12 42.95
CA ALA A 6 17.09 34.53 42.13
C ALA A 6 18.52 34.56 42.74
N SER A 7 19.51 34.25 41.88
CA SER A 7 20.97 34.52 41.92
C SER A 7 21.86 33.44 42.57
N GLU A 8 23.06 33.09 42.09
CA GLU A 8 24.01 33.80 41.21
C GLU A 8 25.14 32.85 40.72
N VAL A 9 25.78 33.20 39.59
CA VAL A 9 27.04 32.63 39.03
C VAL A 9 28.23 33.48 39.49
N PRO A 10 29.50 33.02 39.38
CA PRO A 10 30.45 33.89 38.68
C PRO A 10 31.48 33.19 37.77
N SER A 11 31.84 33.95 36.73
CA SER A 11 32.90 33.76 35.73
C SER A 11 34.30 34.14 36.25
N GLY A 12 35.35 33.64 35.59
CA GLY A 12 36.73 34.12 35.75
C GLY A 12 37.56 33.94 34.47
N SER A 13 38.05 35.07 33.93
CA SER A 13 38.91 35.21 32.75
C SER A 13 40.33 35.64 33.18
N GLY A 14 41.36 35.28 32.41
CA GLY A 14 42.73 35.78 32.58
C GLY A 14 43.62 35.48 31.38
N ALA A 15 44.04 36.52 30.67
CA ALA A 15 45.00 36.51 29.56
C ALA A 15 46.44 36.82 30.06
N ILE A 16 47.48 36.59 29.22
CA ILE A 16 48.59 37.52 28.88
C ILE A 16 49.69 36.85 28.00
N SER A 17 49.94 37.48 26.83
CA SER A 17 51.19 37.82 26.11
C SER A 17 52.29 36.82 25.65
N SER A 18 52.46 36.81 24.32
CA SER A 18 53.63 36.91 23.40
C SER A 18 55.09 36.81 23.88
N VAL A 19 55.92 36.11 23.06
CA VAL A 19 57.28 36.48 22.63
C VAL A 19 57.56 35.92 21.23
N ALA A 20 58.13 36.74 20.33
CA ALA A 20 58.64 36.37 19.02
C ALA A 20 60.18 36.22 19.03
N SER A 21 60.74 35.34 18.19
CA SER A 21 62.08 35.53 17.59
C SER A 21 62.28 34.65 16.35
N SER A 22 62.87 35.27 15.34
CA SER A 22 63.10 34.87 13.97
C SER A 22 64.41 34.09 13.76
N ARG A 23 64.48 33.30 12.67
CA ARG A 23 65.73 33.05 11.92
C ARG A 23 65.42 32.76 10.45
N PHE A 24 66.10 33.50 9.59
CA PHE A 24 66.10 33.48 8.12
C PHE A 24 66.73 32.21 7.53
N GLY A 25 66.31 31.84 6.31
CA GLY A 25 67.09 30.97 5.42
C GLY A 25 66.35 30.51 4.15
N HIS A 26 66.59 31.25 3.06
CA HIS A 26 66.54 30.88 1.63
C HIS A 26 65.26 30.35 0.97
N GLU A 27 64.74 31.20 0.06
CA GLU A 27 63.96 30.84 -1.12
C GLU A 27 64.82 30.02 -2.10
N GLU A 28 64.33 28.85 -2.51
CA GLU A 28 64.48 28.32 -3.87
C GLU A 28 63.12 27.77 -4.27
N GLY A 29 62.62 28.27 -5.41
CA GLY A 29 61.33 27.88 -5.94
C GLY A 29 61.37 26.47 -6.48
N ASP A 30 60.39 25.67 -6.07
CA ASP A 30 59.96 24.50 -6.82
C ASP A 30 58.51 24.75 -7.25
N GLN A 31 58.33 24.67 -8.56
CA GLN A 31 57.07 24.89 -9.23
C GLN A 31 56.09 23.85 -8.70
N ALA A 32 54.98 24.31 -8.14
CA ALA A 32 53.83 23.42 -7.93
C ALA A 32 53.45 22.89 -9.31
N GLU A 33 53.74 21.61 -9.56
CA GLU A 33 53.06 20.86 -10.59
C GLU A 33 51.57 21.04 -10.30
N PHE A 34 50.91 21.77 -11.20
CA PHE A 34 49.48 21.68 -11.35
C PHE A 34 49.20 20.21 -11.65
N ILE A 35 48.83 19.46 -10.61
CA ILE A 35 47.95 18.32 -10.79
C ILE A 35 46.72 18.97 -11.41
N GLU A 36 46.61 18.89 -12.73
CA GLU A 36 45.31 18.97 -13.38
C GLU A 36 44.48 17.95 -12.63
N ASP A 37 43.58 18.45 -11.76
CA ASP A 37 42.43 17.67 -11.34
C ASP A 37 41.79 17.22 -12.64
N ASP A 38 42.06 15.97 -13.00
CA ASP A 38 41.42 15.23 -14.07
C ASP A 38 39.95 15.21 -13.65
N VAL A 39 39.22 16.24 -14.09
CA VAL A 39 37.78 16.30 -14.04
C VAL A 39 37.36 15.12 -14.89
N SER A 40 37.14 13.99 -14.22
CA SER A 40 36.61 12.76 -14.82
C SER A 40 35.51 13.20 -15.76
N GLN A 41 35.75 13.02 -17.06
CA GLN A 41 34.73 13.16 -18.08
C GLN A 41 33.52 12.42 -17.55
N GLY A 42 32.43 13.14 -17.24
CA GLY A 42 31.19 12.48 -16.89
C GLY A 42 30.92 11.47 -18.00
N ASP A 43 30.69 10.21 -17.66
CA ASP A 43 30.42 9.15 -18.62
C ASP A 43 29.22 9.55 -19.48
N VAL A 44 29.47 10.27 -20.58
CA VAL A 44 28.46 10.62 -21.56
C VAL A 44 28.22 9.35 -22.34
N LEU A 45 27.11 8.69 -22.05
CA LEU A 45 26.62 7.55 -22.80
C LEU A 45 26.66 7.84 -24.30
N SER A 46 27.22 6.93 -25.08
CA SER A 46 27.18 7.05 -26.54
C SER A 46 25.73 6.91 -27.02
N PRO A 47 25.36 7.50 -28.17
CA PRO A 47 24.03 7.30 -28.74
C PRO A 47 23.68 5.81 -28.95
N GLU A 48 24.68 4.99 -29.31
CA GLU A 48 24.54 3.55 -29.49
C GLU A 48 24.19 2.83 -28.18
N ASP A 49 24.77 3.26 -27.06
CA ASP A 49 24.47 2.71 -25.73
C ASP A 49 23.05 3.08 -25.28
N ILE A 50 22.60 4.30 -25.58
CA ILE A 50 21.24 4.76 -25.28
C ILE A 50 20.23 3.92 -26.05
N ASP A 51 20.44 3.71 -27.36
CA ASP A 51 19.56 2.89 -28.18
C ASP A 51 19.51 1.43 -27.69
N LEU A 52 20.65 0.88 -27.28
CA LEU A 52 20.71 -0.46 -26.68
C LEU A 52 19.93 -0.55 -25.36
N LEU A 53 19.98 0.49 -24.52
CA LEU A 53 19.23 0.57 -23.27
C LEU A 53 17.72 0.73 -23.51
N VAL A 54 17.32 1.52 -24.50
CA VAL A 54 15.92 1.63 -24.94
C VAL A 54 15.39 0.26 -25.38
N GLU A 55 16.14 -0.44 -26.23
CA GLU A 55 15.76 -1.78 -26.68
C GLU A 55 15.69 -2.79 -25.53
N LYS A 56 16.55 -2.68 -24.51
CA LYS A 56 16.41 -3.48 -23.29
C LYS A 56 15.09 -3.21 -22.58
N ILE A 57 14.77 -1.94 -22.33
CA ILE A 57 13.51 -1.56 -21.66
C ILE A 57 12.32 -2.12 -22.43
N LYS A 58 12.25 -1.90 -23.75
CA LYS A 58 11.19 -2.45 -24.61
C LYS A 58 11.03 -3.96 -24.49
N ASN A 59 12.15 -4.70 -24.48
CA ASN A 59 12.14 -6.17 -24.34
C ASN A 59 11.75 -6.66 -22.93
N PHE A 60 11.99 -5.86 -21.90
CA PHE A 60 11.57 -6.19 -20.53
C PHE A 60 10.12 -5.80 -20.24
N THR A 61 9.55 -4.85 -21.00
CA THR A 61 8.15 -4.46 -20.85
C THR A 61 7.22 -5.60 -21.22
N THR A 62 6.42 -6.03 -20.26
CA THR A 62 5.39 -7.05 -20.44
C THR A 62 4.04 -6.47 -20.02
N LEU A 63 3.28 -5.98 -21.00
CA LEU A 63 1.89 -5.58 -20.82
C LEU A 63 0.97 -6.49 -21.63
N TYR A 64 -0.30 -6.57 -21.24
CA TYR A 64 -1.33 -7.28 -21.95
C TYR A 64 -1.52 -6.70 -23.37
N ASP A 65 -1.53 -7.58 -24.38
CA ASP A 65 -1.60 -7.24 -25.82
C ASP A 65 -0.50 -6.29 -26.34
N LEU A 66 0.61 -6.14 -25.62
CA LEU A 66 1.74 -5.30 -26.07
C LEU A 66 2.39 -5.81 -27.35
N ARG A 67 2.56 -4.90 -28.32
CA ARG A 67 3.30 -5.16 -29.56
C ARG A 67 4.47 -4.21 -29.69
N MET A 68 5.52 -4.67 -30.37
CA MET A 68 6.73 -3.86 -30.57
C MET A 68 6.46 -2.63 -31.44
N GLU A 69 5.40 -2.66 -32.25
CA GLU A 69 4.93 -1.54 -33.07
C GLU A 69 4.25 -0.42 -32.25
N ASP A 70 3.81 -0.70 -31.03
CA ASP A 70 3.10 0.26 -30.18
C ASP A 70 4.05 1.29 -29.55
N PHE A 71 5.36 1.02 -29.56
CA PHE A 71 6.39 1.97 -29.13
C PHE A 71 6.61 3.06 -30.18
N ASP A 72 5.81 4.11 -30.11
CA ASP A 72 5.97 5.28 -30.97
C ASP A 72 7.17 6.16 -30.56
N ASN A 73 7.37 7.25 -31.31
CA ASN A 73 8.48 8.16 -31.06
C ASN A 73 8.34 8.89 -29.72
N GLU A 74 7.12 9.18 -29.26
CA GLU A 74 6.90 9.91 -28.01
C GLU A 74 7.28 9.03 -26.81
N VAL A 75 6.84 7.77 -26.82
CA VAL A 75 7.22 6.76 -25.82
C VAL A 75 8.74 6.57 -25.78
N VAL A 76 9.37 6.42 -26.94
CA VAL A 76 10.83 6.22 -27.04
C VAL A 76 11.60 7.43 -26.51
N GLU A 77 11.18 8.65 -26.81
CA GLU A 77 11.84 9.86 -26.29
C GLU A 77 11.72 9.98 -24.76
N ILE A 78 10.59 9.55 -24.18
CA ILE A 78 10.44 9.51 -22.72
C ILE A 78 11.37 8.46 -22.10
N ILE A 79 11.51 7.28 -22.71
CA ILE A 79 12.45 6.25 -22.27
C ILE A 79 13.90 6.78 -22.33
N LYS A 80 14.28 7.49 -23.41
CA LYS A 80 15.60 8.12 -23.50
C LYS A 80 15.81 9.18 -22.42
N LYS A 81 14.78 9.98 -22.12
CA LYS A 81 14.83 10.97 -21.04
C LYS A 81 15.03 10.29 -19.68
N PHE A 82 14.34 9.19 -19.42
CA PHE A 82 14.58 8.35 -18.24
C PHE A 82 16.04 7.89 -18.17
N ILE A 83 16.63 7.37 -19.26
CA ILE A 83 18.01 6.86 -19.24
C ILE A 83 19.03 7.97 -18.97
N THR A 84 18.88 9.11 -19.64
CA THR A 84 19.89 10.18 -19.68
C THR A 84 19.79 11.17 -18.52
N SER A 85 18.59 11.35 -17.95
CA SER A 85 18.37 12.35 -16.92
C SER A 85 18.68 11.77 -15.53
N PRO A 86 19.59 12.35 -14.75
CA PRO A 86 19.94 11.84 -13.41
C PRO A 86 18.84 12.08 -12.36
N ASN A 87 17.91 13.01 -12.63
CA ASN A 87 16.81 13.34 -11.72
C ASN A 87 15.54 12.50 -11.97
N GLU A 88 15.49 11.77 -13.07
CA GLU A 88 14.33 10.96 -13.46
C GLU A 88 14.60 9.51 -13.06
N ASN A 89 13.98 9.08 -11.95
CA ASN A 89 14.31 7.80 -11.30
C ASN A 89 13.26 6.73 -11.53
N ILE A 90 12.09 7.15 -12.02
CA ILE A 90 10.91 6.32 -12.21
C ILE A 90 10.51 6.44 -13.67
N LEU A 91 10.28 5.29 -14.30
CA LEU A 91 9.62 5.18 -15.58
C LEU A 91 8.46 4.22 -15.42
N THR A 92 7.29 4.61 -15.89
CA THR A 92 6.14 3.73 -16.03
C THR A 92 5.70 3.64 -17.47
N ILE A 93 5.22 2.46 -17.88
CA ILE A 93 4.69 2.19 -19.20
C ILE A 93 3.36 1.43 -19.02
N PHE A 94 2.29 1.93 -19.61
CA PHE A 94 0.93 1.41 -19.51
C PHE A 94 0.09 1.83 -20.73
N TYR A 95 -1.09 1.24 -20.90
CA TYR A 95 -2.06 1.69 -21.91
C TYR A 95 -3.03 2.70 -21.32
N ASP A 96 -3.28 3.78 -22.06
CA ASP A 96 -4.35 4.75 -21.83
C ASP A 96 -5.26 4.80 -23.07
N GLU A 97 -6.53 4.42 -22.92
CA GLU A 97 -7.54 4.37 -24.01
C GLU A 97 -7.04 3.72 -25.33
N ASP A 98 -6.25 2.63 -25.24
CA ASP A 98 -5.61 1.87 -26.35
C ASP A 98 -4.27 2.42 -26.89
N MET A 99 -3.75 3.52 -26.33
CA MET A 99 -2.44 4.06 -26.70
C MET A 99 -1.38 3.71 -25.66
N LEU A 100 -0.22 3.22 -26.10
CA LEU A 100 0.90 2.98 -25.20
C LEU A 100 1.49 4.32 -24.75
N VAL A 101 1.56 4.53 -23.43
CA VAL A 101 2.09 5.75 -22.83
C VAL A 101 3.28 5.40 -21.94
N ALA A 102 4.35 6.19 -22.03
CA ALA A 102 5.43 6.21 -21.05
C ALA A 102 5.36 7.49 -20.21
N SER A 103 5.65 7.39 -18.92
CA SER A 103 5.67 8.53 -18.00
C SER A 103 6.87 8.49 -17.05
N LEU A 104 7.39 9.67 -16.68
CA LEU A 104 8.50 9.84 -15.73
C LEU A 104 7.93 10.03 -14.31
N GLY A 105 7.25 9.01 -13.83
CA GLY A 105 6.49 9.04 -12.58
C GLY A 105 5.41 7.96 -12.58
N PHE A 106 4.60 7.92 -11.52
CA PHE A 106 3.41 7.07 -11.50
C PHE A 106 2.25 7.75 -12.25
N PRO A 107 1.38 6.99 -12.92
CA PRO A 107 0.23 7.54 -13.60
C PRO A 107 -0.75 8.19 -12.64
N GLU A 108 -1.44 9.22 -13.13
CA GLU A 108 -2.60 9.85 -12.48
C GLU A 108 -3.92 9.42 -13.12
N VAL A 109 -3.86 8.43 -14.02
CA VAL A 109 -5.00 7.84 -14.75
C VAL A 109 -5.18 6.38 -14.36
N ASP A 110 -6.37 5.84 -14.63
CA ASP A 110 -6.64 4.42 -14.46
C ASP A 110 -5.89 3.61 -15.53
N PHE A 111 -5.45 2.41 -15.16
CA PHE A 111 -4.78 1.47 -16.05
C PHE A 111 -5.25 0.04 -15.71
N ASP A 112 -5.14 -0.88 -16.67
CA ASP A 112 -5.40 -2.31 -16.44
C ASP A 112 -4.14 -3.00 -15.90
N ASP A 113 -3.01 -2.79 -16.56
CA ASP A 113 -1.69 -3.23 -16.12
C ASP A 113 -0.62 -2.17 -16.40
N ILE A 114 0.41 -2.16 -15.54
CA ILE A 114 1.52 -1.22 -15.63
C ILE A 114 2.84 -1.93 -15.44
N MET A 115 3.84 -1.54 -16.22
CA MET A 115 5.23 -1.90 -16.03
C MET A 115 5.98 -0.70 -15.46
N TYR A 116 6.70 -0.89 -14.37
CA TYR A 116 7.54 0.16 -13.78
C TYR A 116 9.02 -0.23 -13.81
N PHE A 117 9.87 0.78 -13.94
CA PHE A 117 11.31 0.71 -13.83
C PHE A 117 11.80 1.80 -12.86
N LEU A 118 12.58 1.39 -11.87
CA LEU A 118 13.09 2.22 -10.79
C LEU A 118 14.60 2.12 -10.76
N LYS A 119 15.30 3.26 -10.86
CA LYS A 119 16.76 3.29 -10.70
C LYS A 119 17.12 3.05 -9.23
N GLU A 120 18.04 2.14 -9.00
CA GLU A 120 18.49 1.81 -7.65
C GLU A 120 19.47 2.88 -7.13
N GLU A 121 19.25 3.35 -5.91
CA GLU A 121 20.15 4.28 -5.25
C GLU A 121 21.40 3.54 -4.75
N SER A 122 22.58 4.09 -5.01
CA SER A 122 23.83 3.57 -4.44
C SER A 122 23.87 3.80 -2.93
N GLU A 123 24.75 3.08 -2.21
CA GLU A 123 25.00 3.26 -0.76
C GLU A 123 25.34 4.71 -0.37
N SER A 124 25.85 5.51 -1.32
CA SER A 124 26.17 6.94 -1.19
C SER A 124 24.97 7.88 -1.37
N GLY A 125 23.76 7.35 -1.63
CA GLY A 125 22.55 8.12 -1.93
C GLY A 125 22.53 8.75 -3.33
N SER A 126 23.50 8.42 -4.19
CA SER A 126 23.59 8.90 -5.56
C SER A 126 23.19 7.81 -6.55
N ILE A 127 22.42 8.17 -7.58
CA ILE A 127 22.07 7.24 -8.64
C ILE A 127 23.23 7.16 -9.62
N LYS A 128 23.70 5.93 -9.87
CA LYS A 128 24.77 5.69 -10.84
C LYS A 128 24.22 5.88 -12.26
N PRO A 129 24.99 6.50 -13.19
CA PRO A 129 24.62 6.54 -14.60
C PRO A 129 24.34 5.12 -15.12
N LEU A 130 23.24 4.97 -15.86
CA LEU A 130 22.90 3.68 -16.46
C LEU A 130 23.85 3.38 -17.60
N THR A 131 24.36 2.16 -17.68
CA THR A 131 25.13 1.65 -18.80
C THR A 131 24.54 0.32 -19.24
N PRO A 132 24.75 -0.12 -20.49
CA PRO A 132 24.29 -1.42 -20.93
C PRO A 132 24.77 -2.57 -20.04
N GLU A 133 25.94 -2.45 -19.42
CA GLU A 133 26.51 -3.46 -18.54
C GLU A 133 25.85 -3.49 -17.15
N ASN A 134 25.48 -2.32 -16.60
CA ASN A 134 24.95 -2.23 -15.24
C ASN A 134 23.41 -2.32 -15.16
N PHE A 135 22.70 -2.25 -16.29
CA PHE A 135 21.24 -2.22 -16.37
C PHE A 135 20.54 -3.21 -15.43
N ALA A 136 20.96 -4.48 -15.44
CA ALA A 136 20.32 -5.55 -14.67
C ALA A 136 20.54 -5.45 -13.15
N THR A 137 21.55 -4.69 -12.71
CA THR A 137 21.91 -4.49 -11.30
C THR A 137 21.60 -3.08 -10.79
N SER A 138 21.16 -2.18 -11.67
CA SER A 138 20.92 -0.77 -11.35
C SER A 138 19.46 -0.37 -11.57
N ILE A 139 18.62 -1.29 -12.02
CA ILE A 139 17.18 -1.08 -12.20
C ILE A 139 16.41 -2.19 -11.50
N MET A 140 15.49 -1.81 -10.64
CA MET A 140 14.40 -2.66 -10.18
C MET A 140 13.21 -2.45 -11.12
N PHE A 141 12.59 -3.53 -11.57
CA PHE A 141 11.43 -3.45 -12.44
C PHE A 141 10.39 -4.51 -12.08
N GLY A 142 9.15 -4.25 -12.46
CA GLY A 142 8.06 -5.19 -12.21
C GLY A 142 6.77 -4.72 -12.83
N THR A 143 5.78 -5.62 -12.81
CA THR A 143 4.42 -5.34 -13.25
C THR A 143 3.49 -5.19 -12.06
N MET A 144 2.41 -4.45 -12.26
CA MET A 144 1.31 -4.36 -11.32
C MET A 144 0.00 -4.30 -12.08
N ASP A 145 -0.96 -5.12 -11.67
CA ASP A 145 -2.29 -5.14 -12.27
C ASP A 145 -3.24 -4.30 -11.41
N SER A 146 -4.25 -3.74 -12.07
CA SER A 146 -5.40 -3.13 -11.41
C SER A 146 -6.39 -4.21 -10.91
N PRO A 147 -7.06 -3.99 -9.77
CA PRO A 147 -6.91 -2.84 -8.88
C PRO A 147 -5.68 -2.98 -7.96
N VAL A 148 -4.97 -1.86 -7.77
CA VAL A 148 -3.63 -1.79 -7.16
C VAL A 148 -3.61 -2.33 -5.74
N GLU A 149 -4.60 -2.00 -4.92
CA GLU A 149 -4.70 -2.46 -3.54
C GLU A 149 -4.87 -3.98 -3.44
N GLY A 150 -5.54 -4.60 -4.43
CA GLY A 150 -5.64 -6.05 -4.55
C GLY A 150 -4.29 -6.70 -4.87
N SER A 151 -3.55 -6.11 -5.80
CA SER A 151 -2.21 -6.57 -6.19
C SER A 151 -1.22 -6.50 -5.02
N ILE A 152 -1.22 -5.38 -4.29
CA ILE A 152 -0.40 -5.21 -3.08
C ILE A 152 -0.77 -6.24 -2.02
N LEU A 153 -2.07 -6.37 -1.72
CA LEU A 153 -2.55 -7.34 -0.72
C LEU A 153 -2.11 -8.77 -1.09
N ARG A 154 -2.24 -9.15 -2.36
CA ARG A 154 -1.83 -10.46 -2.86
C ARG A 154 -0.33 -10.69 -2.69
N ILE A 155 0.52 -9.72 -3.04
CA ILE A 155 1.98 -9.82 -2.88
C ILE A 155 2.33 -10.07 -1.41
N PHE A 156 1.74 -9.28 -0.49
CA PHE A 156 2.02 -9.45 0.93
C PHE A 156 1.53 -10.80 1.46
N GLU A 157 0.32 -11.22 1.13
CA GLU A 157 -0.25 -12.48 1.62
C GLU A 157 0.43 -13.73 1.04
N THR A 158 0.78 -13.71 -0.24
CA THR A 158 1.28 -14.91 -0.96
C THR A 158 2.78 -15.06 -0.91
N LEU A 159 3.54 -13.95 -0.94
CA LEU A 159 4.99 -13.98 -0.94
C LEU A 159 5.56 -13.63 0.44
N TYR A 160 5.22 -12.46 0.98
CA TYR A 160 5.87 -11.96 2.19
C TYR A 160 5.47 -12.76 3.43
N VAL A 161 4.18 -12.96 3.68
CA VAL A 161 3.70 -13.65 4.88
C VAL A 161 4.35 -15.04 5.05
N PRO A 162 4.36 -15.94 4.05
CA PRO A 162 5.00 -17.25 4.21
C PRO A 162 6.51 -17.17 4.44
N ILE A 163 7.22 -16.28 3.72
CA ILE A 163 8.66 -16.11 3.84
C ILE A 163 9.02 -15.70 5.27
N PHE A 164 8.37 -14.66 5.80
CA PHE A 164 8.68 -14.14 7.14
C PHE A 164 8.24 -15.08 8.26
N LEU A 165 7.11 -15.78 8.10
CA LEU A 165 6.69 -16.78 9.08
C LEU A 165 7.68 -17.95 9.17
N ASN A 166 8.34 -18.31 8.07
CA ASN A 166 9.34 -19.38 8.03
C ASN A 166 10.77 -18.92 8.43
N THR A 167 11.03 -17.62 8.55
CA THR A 167 12.32 -17.12 9.02
C THR A 167 12.59 -17.56 10.47
N THR A 168 13.71 -18.25 10.68
CA THR A 168 14.18 -18.74 12.00
C THR A 168 15.37 -17.96 12.55
N THR A 169 15.95 -17.06 11.76
CA THR A 169 17.15 -16.29 12.12
C THR A 169 16.86 -15.13 13.07
N TRP A 170 15.59 -14.71 13.19
CA TRP A 170 15.19 -13.57 14.00
C TRP A 170 14.88 -13.97 15.44
N PRO A 171 15.21 -13.13 16.44
CA PRO A 171 14.76 -13.32 17.81
C PRO A 171 13.22 -13.32 17.89
N ASP A 172 12.67 -14.11 18.82
CA ASP A 172 11.22 -14.27 19.00
C ASP A 172 10.49 -12.95 19.27
N SER A 173 11.12 -11.99 19.95
CA SER A 173 10.55 -10.66 20.18
C SER A 173 10.37 -9.89 18.87
N VAL A 174 11.42 -9.82 18.06
CA VAL A 174 11.41 -9.11 16.77
C VAL A 174 10.43 -9.76 15.80
N LYS A 175 10.42 -11.10 15.74
CA LYS A 175 9.47 -11.84 14.91
C LYS A 175 8.03 -11.60 15.37
N GLY A 176 7.79 -11.59 16.69
CA GLY A 176 6.49 -11.29 17.28
C GLY A 176 5.98 -9.90 16.89
N ASP A 177 6.82 -8.87 17.06
CA ASP A 177 6.46 -7.48 16.76
C ASP A 177 6.19 -7.27 15.26
N TYR A 178 7.06 -7.82 14.40
CA TYR A 178 6.85 -7.77 12.95
C TYR A 178 5.54 -8.45 12.54
N CYS A 179 5.25 -9.64 13.08
CA CYS A 179 3.99 -10.34 12.78
C CYS A 179 2.77 -9.53 13.20
N SER A 180 2.82 -8.84 14.35
CA SER A 180 1.73 -7.97 14.80
C SER A 180 1.51 -6.80 13.84
N ASN A 181 2.59 -6.10 13.46
CA ASN A 181 2.52 -4.98 12.52
C ASN A 181 2.07 -5.42 11.13
N LEU A 182 2.51 -6.58 10.66
CA LEU A 182 2.09 -7.15 9.39
C LEU A 182 0.59 -7.51 9.41
N ASN A 183 0.10 -8.12 10.48
CA ASN A 183 -1.34 -8.39 10.63
C ASN A 183 -2.16 -7.11 10.65
N LEU A 184 -1.70 -6.05 11.34
CA LEU A 184 -2.38 -4.76 11.36
C LEU A 184 -2.42 -4.14 9.95
N PHE A 185 -1.30 -4.15 9.24
CA PHE A 185 -1.22 -3.68 7.86
C PHE A 185 -2.18 -4.45 6.94
N LEU A 186 -2.18 -5.79 7.01
CA LEU A 186 -3.07 -6.64 6.22
C LEU A 186 -4.55 -6.43 6.58
N SER A 187 -4.86 -6.24 7.87
CA SER A 187 -6.20 -5.89 8.33
C SER A 187 -6.70 -4.59 7.69
N HIS A 188 -5.89 -3.53 7.76
CA HIS A 188 -6.23 -2.22 7.16
C HIS A 188 -6.30 -2.27 5.64
N MET A 189 -5.37 -2.97 4.97
CA MET A 189 -5.38 -3.09 3.51
C MET A 189 -6.58 -3.90 3.01
N THR A 190 -6.95 -4.97 3.74
CA THR A 190 -8.17 -5.73 3.46
C THR A 190 -9.39 -4.82 3.61
N ASP A 191 -9.53 -4.14 4.75
CA ASP A 191 -10.63 -3.22 5.00
C ASP A 191 -10.74 -2.13 3.92
N LEU A 192 -9.62 -1.49 3.55
CA LEU A 192 -9.57 -0.50 2.49
C LEU A 192 -10.06 -1.07 1.15
N ARG A 193 -9.53 -2.22 0.73
CA ARG A 193 -9.90 -2.87 -0.53
C ARG A 193 -11.40 -3.12 -0.61
N TYR A 194 -11.96 -3.72 0.43
CA TYR A 194 -13.38 -4.07 0.42
C TYR A 194 -14.25 -2.82 0.54
N LYS A 195 -13.86 -1.81 1.32
CA LYS A 195 -14.56 -0.51 1.36
C LYS A 195 -14.61 0.19 0.01
N ILE A 196 -13.51 0.18 -0.77
CA ILE A 196 -13.49 0.73 -2.13
C ILE A 196 -14.50 -0.01 -3.02
N ALA A 197 -14.62 -1.33 -2.86
CA ALA A 197 -15.61 -2.14 -3.57
C ALA A 197 -17.04 -2.03 -3.00
N GLY A 198 -17.27 -1.23 -1.95
CA GLY A 198 -18.55 -1.16 -1.24
C GLY A 198 -18.87 -2.42 -0.42
N LEU A 199 -17.90 -3.26 -0.10
CA LEU A 199 -18.14 -4.50 0.63
C LEU A 199 -17.48 -4.46 2.01
N THR A 200 -17.93 -5.34 2.89
CA THR A 200 -17.28 -5.59 4.17
C THR A 200 -16.66 -6.98 4.15
N ALA A 201 -15.35 -7.04 4.33
CA ALA A 201 -14.67 -8.31 4.53
C ALA A 201 -13.62 -8.24 5.63
N ILE A 202 -13.46 -9.38 6.28
CA ILE A 202 -12.74 -9.53 7.52
C ILE A 202 -11.39 -10.21 7.22
N TYR A 203 -10.30 -9.59 7.66
CA TYR A 203 -8.97 -10.19 7.53
C TYR A 203 -8.77 -11.38 8.48
N VAL A 204 -8.35 -12.53 7.94
CA VAL A 204 -8.06 -13.73 8.73
C VAL A 204 -6.54 -14.00 8.76
N PRO A 205 -5.88 -13.93 9.92
CA PRO A 205 -4.43 -14.09 10.02
C PRO A 205 -3.99 -15.53 9.75
N ARG A 206 -3.28 -15.77 8.64
CA ARG A 206 -2.72 -17.10 8.28
C ARG A 206 -1.83 -17.70 9.37
N ALA A 207 -1.12 -16.87 10.12
CA ALA A 207 -0.29 -17.30 11.25
C ALA A 207 -1.10 -17.99 12.35
N ALA A 208 -2.38 -17.62 12.52
CA ALA A 208 -3.26 -18.25 13.49
C ALA A 208 -3.62 -19.69 13.10
N VAL A 209 -3.80 -19.93 11.80
CA VAL A 209 -4.24 -21.20 11.24
C VAL A 209 -3.18 -22.30 11.40
N ASN A 210 -1.91 -21.95 11.24
CA ASN A 210 -0.83 -22.94 11.17
C ASN A 210 -0.32 -23.44 12.53
N ILE A 211 -0.74 -22.86 13.66
CA ILE A 211 -0.25 -23.24 15.00
C ILE A 211 -1.20 -24.28 15.62
N PRO A 212 -0.75 -25.48 16.03
CA PRO A 212 -1.62 -26.48 16.65
C PRO A 212 -2.43 -25.94 17.84
N PHE A 213 -3.70 -26.33 17.94
CA PHE A 213 -4.64 -25.80 18.94
C PHE A 213 -4.10 -25.86 20.39
N ASN A 214 -3.49 -26.98 20.78
CA ASN A 214 -2.93 -27.20 22.10
C ASN A 214 -1.72 -26.30 22.42
N VAL A 215 -1.02 -25.82 21.41
CA VAL A 215 0.09 -24.86 21.52
C VAL A 215 -0.48 -23.44 21.58
N ALA A 216 -1.41 -23.11 20.69
CA ALA A 216 -2.05 -21.80 20.59
C ALA A 216 -2.68 -21.35 21.92
N ILE A 217 -3.45 -22.22 22.59
CA ILE A 217 -4.11 -21.89 23.87
C ILE A 217 -3.14 -21.62 25.03
N ARG A 218 -1.88 -22.04 24.92
CA ARG A 218 -0.86 -21.85 25.97
C ARG A 218 0.00 -20.61 25.73
N ASP A 219 0.03 -20.12 24.50
CA ASP A 219 0.80 -18.94 24.12
C ASP A 219 -0.01 -17.67 24.37
N LYS A 220 0.24 -17.03 25.51
CA LYS A 220 -0.42 -15.77 25.89
C LYS A 220 -0.17 -14.62 24.92
N ARG A 221 0.99 -14.58 24.26
CA ARG A 221 1.30 -13.52 23.28
C ARG A 221 0.53 -13.75 22.00
N PHE A 222 0.40 -15.00 21.57
CA PHE A 222 -0.47 -15.35 20.46
C PHE A 222 -1.93 -15.00 20.75
N ILE A 223 -2.47 -15.42 21.91
CA ILE A 223 -3.86 -15.11 22.29
C ILE A 223 -4.13 -13.61 22.23
N LYS A 224 -3.29 -12.79 22.86
CA LYS A 224 -3.46 -11.33 22.82
C LYS A 224 -3.54 -10.76 21.40
N ARG A 225 -2.67 -11.21 20.50
CA ARG A 225 -2.68 -10.75 19.10
C ARG A 225 -3.96 -11.13 18.36
N ILE A 226 -4.51 -12.30 18.66
CA ILE A 226 -5.78 -12.75 18.06
C ILE A 226 -6.97 -12.02 18.68
N GLU A 227 -6.92 -11.71 19.98
CA GLU A 227 -7.91 -10.84 20.62
C GLU A 227 -7.98 -9.46 19.95
N ASP A 228 -6.82 -8.84 19.69
CA ASP A 228 -6.74 -7.55 18.98
C ASP A 228 -7.44 -7.64 17.60
N ILE A 229 -7.21 -8.72 16.87
CA ILE A 229 -7.83 -8.96 15.56
C ILE A 229 -9.35 -9.17 15.68
N VAL A 230 -9.83 -9.91 16.69
CA VAL A 230 -11.27 -10.12 16.92
C VAL A 230 -11.98 -8.83 17.34
N ILE A 231 -11.29 -7.92 18.04
CA ILE A 231 -11.81 -6.58 18.31
C ILE A 231 -12.04 -5.82 17.00
N ASP A 232 -11.10 -5.87 16.06
CA ASP A 232 -11.24 -5.24 14.75
C ASP A 232 -12.42 -5.85 13.97
N TRP A 233 -12.56 -7.18 13.95
CA TRP A 233 -13.68 -7.86 13.32
C TRP A 233 -15.03 -7.41 13.90
N THR A 234 -15.10 -7.34 15.24
CA THR A 234 -16.30 -6.89 15.94
C THR A 234 -16.67 -5.46 15.54
N CYS A 235 -15.68 -4.56 15.45
CA CYS A 235 -15.89 -3.19 15.03
C CYS A 235 -16.39 -3.11 13.57
N GLN A 236 -15.75 -3.85 12.66
CA GLN A 236 -16.12 -3.86 11.24
C GLN A 236 -17.54 -4.37 11.01
N ILE A 237 -17.92 -5.51 11.63
CA ILE A 237 -19.28 -6.05 11.50
C ILE A 237 -20.29 -5.07 12.12
N GLN A 238 -19.97 -4.44 13.25
CA GLN A 238 -20.84 -3.46 13.87
C GLN A 238 -21.07 -2.25 12.95
N VAL A 239 -20.04 -1.77 12.25
CA VAL A 239 -20.17 -0.69 11.26
C VAL A 239 -21.10 -1.12 10.12
N ALA A 240 -20.90 -2.31 9.55
CA ALA A 240 -21.77 -2.82 8.48
C ALA A 240 -23.23 -3.01 8.93
N LEU A 241 -23.46 -3.49 10.15
CA LEU A 241 -24.80 -3.59 10.73
C LEU A 241 -25.44 -2.21 10.94
N ASN A 242 -24.64 -1.22 11.34
CA ASN A 242 -25.11 0.15 11.58
C ASN A 242 -25.18 1.00 10.30
N ASP A 243 -24.77 0.47 9.15
CA ASP A 243 -24.87 1.12 7.83
C ASP A 243 -26.33 1.19 7.36
N GLN A 244 -27.12 1.98 8.11
CA GLN A 244 -28.51 2.32 7.85
C GLN A 244 -28.65 3.74 7.30
N ASP A 245 -27.55 4.50 7.25
CA ASP A 245 -27.57 5.93 6.99
C ASP A 245 -27.27 6.21 5.51
N GLN A 246 -28.32 6.54 4.77
CA GLN A 246 -28.22 7.05 3.43
C GLN A 246 -27.66 8.47 3.49
N SER A 247 -26.33 8.60 3.44
CA SER A 247 -25.59 9.88 3.60
C SER A 247 -25.90 10.98 2.56
N ARG A 248 -26.91 10.81 1.68
CA ARG A 248 -27.37 11.87 0.77
C ARG A 248 -28.47 12.72 1.41
N PRO A 249 -28.65 13.99 0.99
CA PRO A 249 -29.77 14.80 1.45
C PRO A 249 -31.10 14.13 1.08
N TYR A 250 -32.09 14.15 1.98
CA TYR A 250 -33.45 13.59 1.81
C TYR A 250 -34.17 13.95 0.50
N ASN A 251 -33.74 15.02 -0.19
CA ASN A 251 -34.35 15.51 -1.41
C ASN A 251 -33.82 14.85 -2.70
N MET A 252 -32.96 13.82 -2.59
CA MET A 252 -32.29 13.16 -3.71
C MET A 252 -32.55 11.65 -3.82
N PHE A 253 -33.44 11.08 -3.00
CA PHE A 253 -33.75 9.66 -3.05
C PHE A 253 -34.97 9.38 -3.93
N THR A 254 -34.75 8.58 -4.96
CA THR A 254 -35.82 7.90 -5.68
C THR A 254 -36.16 6.57 -4.97
N PRO A 255 -37.37 6.02 -5.15
CA PRO A 255 -37.67 4.66 -4.70
C PRO A 255 -36.70 3.60 -5.24
N ILE A 256 -36.08 3.85 -6.40
CA ILE A 256 -35.06 2.99 -7.00
C ILE A 256 -33.76 3.04 -6.18
N ASP A 257 -33.32 4.22 -5.73
CA ASP A 257 -32.15 4.35 -4.85
C ASP A 257 -32.35 3.57 -3.54
N GLU A 258 -33.57 3.58 -3.00
CA GLU A 258 -33.91 2.82 -1.78
C GLU A 258 -33.88 1.30 -2.05
N PHE A 259 -34.41 0.85 -3.19
CA PHE A 259 -34.34 -0.55 -3.60
C PHE A 259 -32.89 -1.03 -3.75
N GLU A 260 -32.05 -0.29 -4.48
CA GLU A 260 -30.64 -0.66 -4.69
C GLU A 260 -29.85 -0.66 -3.38
N PHE A 261 -30.13 0.27 -2.46
CA PHE A 261 -29.54 0.25 -1.12
C PHE A 261 -29.89 -1.02 -0.33
N TRP A 262 -31.17 -1.40 -0.30
CA TRP A 262 -31.59 -2.60 0.44
C TRP A 262 -31.04 -3.87 -0.18
N LYS A 263 -30.94 -3.91 -1.50
CA LYS A 263 -30.29 -5.00 -2.24
C LYS A 263 -28.81 -5.10 -1.91
N TYR A 264 -28.08 -4.00 -1.98
CA TYR A 264 -26.69 -3.89 -1.55
C TYR A 264 -26.50 -4.38 -0.11
N ARG A 265 -27.34 -3.90 0.82
CA ARG A 265 -27.26 -4.25 2.24
C ARG A 265 -27.49 -5.75 2.44
N TYR A 266 -28.46 -6.32 1.75
CA TYR A 266 -28.72 -7.77 1.78
C TYR A 266 -27.52 -8.57 1.26
N GLU A 267 -26.94 -8.18 0.13
CA GLU A 267 -25.78 -8.83 -0.48
C GLU A 267 -24.54 -8.75 0.41
N ASN A 268 -24.23 -7.57 0.95
CA ASN A 268 -23.09 -7.36 1.85
C ASN A 268 -23.23 -8.20 3.13
N LEU A 269 -24.40 -8.20 3.77
CA LEU A 269 -24.66 -9.01 4.96
C LEU A 269 -24.59 -10.53 4.67
N CYS A 270 -25.01 -10.96 3.48
CA CYS A 270 -24.84 -12.35 3.04
C CYS A 270 -23.35 -12.68 2.90
N GLY A 271 -22.56 -11.77 2.33
CA GLY A 271 -21.10 -11.87 2.22
C GLY A 271 -20.43 -12.00 3.59
N ILE A 272 -20.83 -11.20 4.58
CA ILE A 272 -20.32 -11.32 5.96
C ILE A 272 -20.73 -12.66 6.56
N LYS A 273 -21.98 -13.09 6.42
CA LYS A 273 -22.46 -14.38 6.93
C LYS A 273 -21.66 -15.55 6.35
N ALA A 274 -21.40 -15.56 5.04
CA ALA A 274 -20.59 -16.57 4.39
C ALA A 274 -19.14 -16.58 4.89
N GLN A 275 -18.56 -15.41 5.18
CA GLN A 275 -17.22 -15.34 5.78
C GLN A 275 -17.19 -15.98 7.18
N LEU A 276 -18.21 -15.78 8.00
CA LEU A 276 -18.29 -16.34 9.36
C LEU A 276 -18.36 -17.88 9.39
N GLU A 277 -18.72 -18.52 8.28
CA GLU A 277 -18.74 -19.98 8.12
C GLU A 277 -17.34 -20.55 7.81
N ASN A 278 -16.31 -19.70 7.67
CA ASN A 278 -14.94 -20.11 7.41
C ASN A 278 -14.33 -20.89 8.60
N ASP A 279 -13.77 -22.07 8.33
CA ASP A 279 -13.15 -22.95 9.34
C ASP A 279 -12.05 -22.27 10.16
N ASP A 280 -11.27 -21.37 9.56
CA ASP A 280 -10.19 -20.65 10.23
C ASP A 280 -10.74 -19.64 11.24
N LEU A 281 -11.84 -18.95 10.89
CA LEU A 281 -12.57 -18.05 11.78
C LEU A 281 -13.18 -18.82 12.96
N ILE A 282 -13.86 -19.93 12.66
CA ILE A 282 -14.45 -20.83 13.67
C ILE A 282 -13.36 -21.35 14.63
N ARG A 283 -12.21 -21.73 14.09
CA ARG A 283 -11.07 -22.21 14.88
C ARG A 283 -10.51 -21.14 15.81
N ILE A 284 -10.37 -19.90 15.33
CA ILE A 284 -9.95 -18.76 16.16
C ILE A 284 -10.94 -18.53 17.30
N THR A 285 -12.25 -18.54 17.00
CA THR A 285 -13.31 -18.44 18.00
C THR A 285 -13.20 -19.53 19.07
N HIS A 286 -12.96 -20.79 18.69
CA HIS A 286 -12.75 -21.87 19.65
C HIS A 286 -11.50 -21.69 20.53
N ILE A 287 -10.40 -21.18 19.96
CA ILE A 287 -9.17 -20.90 20.71
C ILE A 287 -9.44 -19.84 21.79
N LEU A 288 -10.11 -18.74 21.44
CA LEU A 288 -10.42 -17.67 22.39
C LEU A 288 -11.46 -18.08 23.44
N LYS A 289 -12.46 -18.88 23.06
CA LYS A 289 -13.41 -19.49 24.02
C LYS A 289 -12.70 -20.38 25.04
N ALA A 290 -11.76 -21.20 24.59
CA ALA A 290 -10.96 -22.04 25.50
C ALA A 290 -10.11 -21.21 26.47
N ASN A 291 -9.76 -19.97 26.09
CA ASN A 291 -9.06 -19.02 26.95
C ASN A 291 -9.99 -18.11 27.78
N GLN A 292 -11.31 -18.25 27.65
CA GLN A 292 -12.32 -17.40 28.34
C GLN A 292 -12.15 -15.90 28.05
N SER A 293 -11.82 -15.56 26.80
CA SER A 293 -11.67 -14.15 26.38
C SER A 293 -13.04 -13.44 26.36
N ALA A 294 -13.16 -12.29 27.02
CA ALA A 294 -14.40 -11.49 26.96
C ALA A 294 -14.65 -10.87 25.58
N HIS A 295 -13.63 -10.76 24.73
CA HIS A 295 -13.76 -10.22 23.38
C HIS A 295 -14.55 -11.15 22.46
N ILE A 296 -14.51 -12.47 22.71
CA ILE A 296 -15.28 -13.42 21.90
C ILE A 296 -16.77 -13.32 22.17
N ASP A 297 -17.18 -13.09 23.43
CA ASP A 297 -18.59 -12.95 23.78
C ASP A 297 -19.22 -11.74 23.06
N ARG A 298 -18.48 -10.62 22.99
CA ARG A 298 -18.90 -9.44 22.24
C ARG A 298 -18.98 -9.70 20.73
N PHE A 299 -18.03 -10.44 20.18
CA PHE A 299 -18.04 -10.81 18.76
C PHE A 299 -19.28 -11.66 18.42
N GLU A 300 -19.61 -12.64 19.26
CA GLU A 300 -20.80 -13.49 19.08
C GLU A 300 -22.12 -12.72 19.23
N GLU A 301 -22.16 -11.75 20.15
CA GLU A 301 -23.30 -10.84 20.29
C GLU A 301 -23.56 -10.08 18.98
N VAL A 302 -22.51 -9.48 18.39
CA VAL A 302 -22.65 -8.74 17.11
C VAL A 302 -23.07 -9.66 15.98
N ILE A 303 -22.51 -10.87 15.89
CA ILE A 303 -22.89 -11.88 14.88
C ILE A 303 -24.38 -12.25 15.01
N SER A 304 -24.91 -12.34 16.23
CA SER A 304 -26.30 -12.73 16.46
C SER A 304 -27.31 -11.78 15.80
N HIS A 305 -26.93 -10.52 15.57
CA HIS A 305 -27.77 -9.51 14.91
C HIS A 305 -27.81 -9.63 13.39
N ILE A 306 -26.85 -10.34 12.77
CA ILE A 306 -26.76 -10.46 11.31
C ILE A 306 -28.02 -11.13 10.72
N GLU A 307 -28.54 -12.18 11.36
CA GLU A 307 -29.71 -12.90 10.85
C GLU A 307 -30.96 -12.02 10.82
N GLN A 308 -31.13 -11.18 11.85
CA GLN A 308 -32.26 -10.25 11.91
C GLN A 308 -32.12 -9.16 10.82
N ALA A 309 -30.92 -8.60 10.66
CA ALA A 309 -30.65 -7.58 9.65
C ALA A 309 -30.82 -8.13 8.22
N LEU A 310 -30.46 -9.40 7.99
CA LEU A 310 -30.70 -10.09 6.73
C LEU A 310 -32.19 -10.26 6.43
N LEU A 311 -32.98 -10.67 7.43
CA LEU A 311 -34.42 -10.84 7.27
C LEU A 311 -35.10 -9.50 6.93
N GLU A 312 -34.71 -8.43 7.61
CA GLU A 312 -35.18 -7.07 7.33
C GLU A 312 -34.82 -6.64 5.90
N ALA A 313 -33.53 -6.74 5.53
CA ALA A 313 -33.08 -6.33 4.22
C ALA A 313 -33.77 -7.11 3.10
N LYS A 314 -33.90 -8.43 3.25
CA LYS A 314 -34.64 -9.27 2.31
C LYS A 314 -36.10 -8.86 2.17
N SER A 315 -36.78 -8.62 3.29
CA SER A 315 -38.17 -8.19 3.27
C SER A 315 -38.33 -6.84 2.55
N ASN A 316 -37.43 -5.90 2.77
CA ASN A 316 -37.48 -4.59 2.11
C ASN A 316 -37.21 -4.71 0.61
N VAL A 317 -36.24 -5.52 0.18
CA VAL A 317 -36.01 -5.84 -1.24
C VAL A 317 -37.28 -6.40 -1.88
N GLU A 318 -37.92 -7.41 -1.26
CA GLU A 318 -39.13 -8.05 -1.80
C GLU A 318 -40.30 -7.06 -1.97
N TYR A 319 -40.48 -6.11 -1.03
CA TYR A 319 -41.55 -5.11 -1.14
C TYR A 319 -41.22 -3.99 -2.13
N LEU A 320 -39.99 -3.48 -2.13
CA LEU A 320 -39.57 -2.38 -2.99
C LEU A 320 -39.42 -2.80 -4.44
N GLN A 321 -39.12 -4.08 -4.71
CA GLN A 321 -39.03 -4.62 -6.08
C GLN A 321 -40.32 -4.40 -6.89
N ILE A 322 -41.48 -4.34 -6.23
CA ILE A 322 -42.79 -4.10 -6.87
C ILE A 322 -42.85 -2.71 -7.51
N LEU A 323 -42.05 -1.75 -7.02
CA LEU A 323 -42.01 -0.37 -7.49
C LEU A 323 -41.00 -0.16 -8.63
N ASP A 324 -40.14 -1.14 -8.92
CA ASP A 324 -39.07 -1.02 -9.91
C ASP A 324 -39.60 -0.79 -11.33
N ASP A 325 -40.51 -1.64 -11.82
CA ASP A 325 -41.09 -1.51 -13.16
C ASP A 325 -41.89 -0.19 -13.33
N PRO A 326 -42.81 0.20 -12.41
CA PRO A 326 -43.51 1.47 -12.51
C PRO A 326 -42.58 2.69 -12.51
N CYS A 327 -41.53 2.70 -11.68
CA CYS A 327 -40.60 3.83 -11.61
C CYS A 327 -39.81 3.99 -12.92
N LYS A 328 -39.35 2.89 -13.54
CA LYS A 328 -38.70 2.91 -14.86
C LYS A 328 -39.59 3.43 -15.96
N GLU A 329 -40.90 3.09 -15.94
CA GLU A 329 -41.87 3.62 -16.90
C GLU A 329 -42.05 5.14 -16.78
N PHE A 330 -42.04 5.69 -15.57
CA PHE A 330 -42.16 7.13 -15.34
C PHE A 330 -40.92 7.92 -15.81
N GLU A 331 -39.71 7.39 -15.64
CA GLU A 331 -38.49 8.03 -16.12
C GLU A 331 -38.46 8.11 -17.66
N LEU A 332 -38.83 7.03 -18.34
CA LEU A 332 -38.93 6.98 -19.82
C LEU A 332 -39.98 7.95 -20.37
N ALA A 333 -41.08 8.16 -19.64
CA ALA A 333 -42.13 9.10 -20.02
C ALA A 333 -41.73 10.57 -19.80
N GLY A 334 -40.83 10.85 -18.84
CA GLY A 334 -40.30 12.19 -18.59
C GLY A 334 -39.36 12.68 -19.70
N ASP A 335 -38.46 11.80 -20.18
CA ASP A 335 -37.48 12.13 -21.22
C ASP A 335 -38.12 12.34 -22.62
N SER A 336 -39.30 11.79 -22.87
CA SER A 336 -40.02 11.95 -24.13
C SER A 336 -40.85 13.23 -24.22
N THR A 337 -40.81 14.08 -23.19
CA THR A 337 -41.51 15.38 -23.14
C THR A 337 -40.59 16.61 -23.04
N SER A 338 -39.26 16.43 -23.16
CA SER A 338 -38.27 17.52 -23.17
C SER A 338 -37.74 17.86 -24.56
#